data_AF-A0A7S2MWY5-F1
#
_entry.id   AF-A0A7S2MWY5-F1
#
_cell.length_a   1.000
_cell.length_b   1.000
_cell.length_c   1.000
_cell.angle_alpha   90.00
_cell.angle_beta   90.00
_cell.angle_gamma   90.00
#
_symmetry.space_group_name_H-M   'P 1'
#
loop_
_entity.id
_entity.type
_entity.pdbx_description
1 polymer ?
#
loop_
_entity_poly.entity_id
_entity_poly.type
_entity_poly.pdbx_seq_one_letter_code
_entity_poly.pdbx_strand_id
1 'polypeptide(L)'
;GEEEKAQWAKFLRRMRGPKGLNIAKFNARTQKAVQKLKTMGIDFKDLHDEKNGQETNDLQARRFAADLTAQEILEDVERSGRKVVEKDIRQVLELWAFRQSSTRQNVLPEGQTWVNSDTLGLIKNRMGGFLVTKPTNDYPHFMSLLTRYLNDRKPPEMDCSFPFTTISLNCGYAARRHRDNGNVGPSMIKAFGKFKGGCLGYWPDDDKTVALENLREEDKVCLDISEGLALFDGNRAH
;
A
#
# COMPACT_ATOMS: atom_id res chain seq x y z
N GLY A 1 -31.92 -15.52 -24.31
CA GLY A 1 -31.37 -16.06 -25.59
C GLY A 1 -29.87 -15.76 -25.73
N GLU A 2 -29.16 -16.34 -26.70
CA GLU A 2 -27.71 -16.05 -26.90
C GLU A 2 -27.42 -14.54 -27.07
N GLU A 3 -28.36 -13.81 -27.65
CA GLU A 3 -28.31 -12.36 -27.81
C GLU A 3 -28.40 -11.60 -26.47
N GLU A 4 -29.21 -12.12 -25.54
CA GLU A 4 -29.35 -11.61 -24.18
C GLU A 4 -28.10 -11.91 -23.33
N LYS A 5 -27.46 -13.06 -23.54
CA LYS A 5 -26.15 -13.40 -22.94
C LYS A 5 -25.04 -12.49 -23.49
N ALA A 6 -25.06 -12.17 -24.78
CA ALA A 6 -24.10 -11.24 -25.40
C ALA A 6 -24.30 -9.79 -24.92
N GLN A 7 -25.55 -9.35 -24.74
CA GLN A 7 -25.89 -8.05 -24.16
C GLN A 7 -25.48 -7.98 -22.68
N TRP A 8 -25.72 -9.03 -21.90
CA TRP A 8 -25.25 -9.13 -20.51
C TRP A 8 -23.71 -9.14 -20.42
N ALA A 9 -23.01 -9.85 -21.30
CA ALA A 9 -21.54 -9.83 -21.35
C ALA A 9 -20.97 -8.45 -21.74
N LYS A 10 -21.65 -7.74 -22.65
CA LYS A 10 -21.31 -6.36 -23.06
C LYS A 10 -21.60 -5.34 -21.95
N PHE A 11 -22.67 -5.54 -21.19
CA PHE A 11 -23.03 -4.77 -20.00
C PHE A 11 -22.03 -5.00 -18.86
N LEU A 12 -21.67 -6.25 -18.56
CA LEU A 12 -20.64 -6.60 -17.57
C LEU A 12 -19.24 -6.10 -17.97
N ARG A 13 -18.90 -6.05 -19.27
CA ARG A 13 -17.68 -5.41 -19.78
C ARG A 13 -17.68 -3.88 -19.62
N ARG A 14 -18.86 -3.25 -19.68
CA ARG A 14 -19.06 -1.80 -19.43
C ARG A 14 -19.04 -1.45 -17.94
N MET A 15 -19.33 -2.40 -17.06
CA MET A 15 -19.17 -2.31 -15.60
C MET A 15 -17.69 -2.44 -15.16
N ARG A 16 -16.78 -1.75 -15.86
CA ARG A 16 -15.62 -1.17 -15.17
C ARG A 16 -16.25 -0.19 -14.19
N GLY A 17 -16.11 -0.43 -12.89
CA GLY A 17 -16.73 0.42 -11.88
C GLY A 17 -16.32 1.87 -12.06
N PRO A 18 -17.04 2.81 -11.41
CA PRO A 18 -16.71 4.22 -11.52
C PRO A 18 -15.24 4.39 -11.13
N LYS A 19 -14.41 4.78 -12.10
CA LYS A 19 -12.96 5.04 -11.96
C LYS A 19 -12.07 3.81 -11.71
N GLY A 20 -11.98 2.91 -12.69
CA GLY A 20 -10.78 2.06 -12.86
C GLY A 20 -10.65 0.83 -11.96
N LEU A 21 -11.52 0.62 -10.96
CA LEU A 21 -11.61 -0.66 -10.25
C LEU A 21 -12.53 -1.64 -10.99
N ASN A 22 -12.01 -2.84 -11.26
CA ASN A 22 -12.82 -3.96 -11.71
C ASN A 22 -13.69 -4.42 -10.53
N ILE A 23 -15.01 -4.16 -10.61
CA ILE A 23 -15.99 -4.48 -9.56
C ILE A 23 -15.94 -5.97 -9.18
N ALA A 24 -15.76 -6.86 -10.15
CA ALA A 24 -15.65 -8.29 -9.87
C ALA A 24 -14.41 -8.63 -9.03
N LYS A 25 -13.27 -7.95 -9.27
CA LYS A 25 -12.07 -8.10 -8.42
C LYS A 25 -12.26 -7.50 -7.03
N PHE A 26 -12.95 -6.37 -6.93
CA PHE A 26 -13.28 -5.75 -5.63
C PHE A 26 -14.16 -6.69 -4.80
N ASN A 27 -15.24 -7.20 -5.39
CA ASN A 27 -16.15 -8.14 -4.75
C ASN A 27 -15.44 -9.45 -4.36
N ALA A 28 -14.56 -9.97 -5.21
CA ALA A 28 -13.79 -11.17 -4.89
C ALA A 28 -12.85 -11.00 -3.69
N ARG A 29 -12.21 -9.82 -3.54
CA ARG A 29 -11.35 -9.52 -2.37
C ARG A 29 -12.17 -9.42 -1.09
N THR A 30 -13.31 -8.72 -1.13
CA THR A 30 -14.22 -8.63 0.01
C THR A 30 -14.75 -10.02 0.40
N GLN A 31 -15.18 -10.83 -0.58
CA GLN A 31 -15.60 -12.21 -0.33
C GLN A 31 -14.49 -13.06 0.31
N LYS A 32 -13.24 -12.94 -0.18
CA LYS A 32 -12.09 -13.64 0.41
C LYS A 32 -11.88 -13.24 1.86
N ALA A 33 -11.97 -11.95 2.19
CA ALA A 33 -11.86 -11.46 3.55
C ALA A 33 -13.01 -11.94 4.45
N VAL A 34 -14.26 -11.85 4.00
CA VAL A 34 -15.43 -12.36 4.75
C VAL A 34 -15.31 -13.86 4.97
N GLN A 35 -14.88 -14.63 3.97
CA GLN A 35 -14.67 -16.07 4.11
C GLN A 35 -13.58 -16.36 5.16
N LYS A 36 -12.49 -15.58 5.19
CA LYS A 36 -11.43 -15.69 6.19
C LYS A 36 -11.96 -15.42 7.60
N LEU A 37 -12.71 -14.33 7.80
CA LEU A 37 -13.33 -14.02 9.10
C LEU A 37 -14.26 -15.15 9.57
N LYS A 38 -15.09 -15.69 8.66
CA LYS A 38 -15.95 -16.84 8.95
C LYS A 38 -15.17 -18.08 9.40
N THR A 39 -14.03 -18.39 8.77
CA THR A 39 -13.19 -19.52 9.19
C THR A 39 -12.59 -19.34 10.59
N MET A 40 -12.57 -18.10 11.09
CA MET A 40 -12.06 -17.75 12.43
C MET A 40 -13.21 -17.55 13.44
N GLY A 41 -14.45 -17.85 13.06
CA GLY A 41 -15.62 -17.71 13.93
C GLY A 41 -16.05 -16.26 14.18
N ILE A 42 -15.62 -15.31 13.34
CA ILE A 42 -15.94 -13.88 13.49
C ILE A 42 -17.08 -13.54 12.51
N ASP A 43 -18.22 -13.09 13.04
CA ASP A 43 -19.31 -12.60 12.18
C ASP A 43 -18.96 -11.18 11.69
N PHE A 44 -19.11 -10.96 10.39
CA PHE A 44 -18.97 -9.64 9.77
C PHE A 44 -19.94 -8.62 10.38
N LYS A 45 -21.10 -9.08 10.86
CA LYS A 45 -22.08 -8.22 11.53
C LYS A 45 -21.57 -7.71 12.88
N ASP A 46 -20.68 -8.44 13.54
CA ASP A 46 -20.11 -8.03 14.83
C ASP A 46 -19.07 -6.92 14.67
N LEU A 47 -18.68 -6.61 13.43
CA LEU A 47 -17.96 -5.39 13.07
C LEU A 47 -18.96 -4.23 13.09
N HIS A 48 -19.45 -3.90 14.29
CA HIS A 48 -20.30 -2.74 14.53
C HIS A 48 -19.49 -1.50 14.93
N ASP A 49 -19.97 -0.38 14.43
CA ASP A 49 -19.42 0.96 14.37
C ASP A 49 -19.58 1.69 15.73
N GLU A 50 -18.48 2.11 16.36
CA GLU A 50 -18.42 3.18 17.40
C GLU A 50 -17.01 3.83 17.52
N LYS A 51 -15.92 3.18 17.08
CA LYS A 51 -14.56 3.73 17.25
C LYS A 51 -14.05 4.59 16.08
N ASN A 52 -14.67 4.51 14.90
CA ASN A 52 -13.94 4.71 13.64
C ASN A 52 -14.74 5.51 12.59
N GLY A 53 -15.18 6.74 12.89
CA GLY A 53 -15.96 7.62 11.99
C GLY A 53 -15.35 7.98 10.61
N GLN A 54 -14.41 7.19 10.09
CA GLN A 54 -13.80 7.29 8.77
C GLN A 54 -13.59 5.93 8.04
N GLU A 55 -13.95 4.78 8.63
CA GLU A 55 -13.85 3.46 7.97
C GLU A 55 -15.23 2.84 7.74
N THR A 56 -15.47 2.32 6.54
CA THR A 56 -16.68 1.51 6.28
C THR A 56 -16.48 0.09 6.83
N ASN A 57 -17.56 -0.62 7.14
CA ASN A 57 -17.51 -2.02 7.59
C ASN A 57 -16.72 -2.91 6.62
N ASP A 58 -16.88 -2.71 5.32
CA ASP A 58 -16.12 -3.44 4.29
C ASP A 58 -14.60 -3.18 4.40
N LEU A 59 -14.21 -1.94 4.67
CA LEU A 59 -12.82 -1.56 4.82
C LEU A 59 -12.23 -2.15 6.10
N GLN A 60 -12.96 -2.06 7.21
CA GLN A 60 -12.56 -2.63 8.49
C GLN A 60 -12.43 -4.15 8.42
N ALA A 61 -13.42 -4.86 7.87
CA ALA A 61 -13.41 -6.31 7.73
C ALA A 61 -12.19 -6.81 6.94
N ARG A 62 -11.87 -6.13 5.84
CA ARG A 62 -10.73 -6.47 5.00
C ARG A 62 -9.39 -6.22 5.66
N ARG A 63 -9.25 -5.13 6.41
CA ARG A 63 -8.04 -4.84 7.19
C ARG A 63 -7.89 -5.80 8.36
N PHE A 64 -8.98 -6.14 9.03
CA PHE A 64 -8.97 -7.11 10.10
C PHE A 64 -8.61 -8.51 9.60
N ALA A 65 -9.15 -8.95 8.46
CA ALA A 65 -8.73 -10.19 7.82
C ALA A 65 -7.25 -10.18 7.42
N ALA A 66 -6.73 -9.03 6.97
CA ALA A 66 -5.30 -8.88 6.67
C ALA A 66 -4.44 -8.95 7.93
N ASP A 67 -4.86 -8.34 9.03
CA ASP A 67 -4.17 -8.35 10.32
C ASP A 67 -4.11 -9.77 10.92
N LEU A 68 -5.24 -10.47 10.96
CA LEU A 68 -5.32 -11.86 11.44
C LEU A 68 -4.46 -12.80 10.58
N THR A 69 -4.45 -12.60 9.26
CA THR A 69 -3.58 -13.36 8.37
C THR A 69 -2.10 -13.03 8.63
N ALA A 70 -1.78 -11.78 8.95
CA ALA A 70 -0.44 -11.38 9.31
C ALA A 70 0.01 -12.02 10.63
N GLN A 71 -0.89 -12.13 11.62
CA GLN A 71 -0.64 -12.82 12.87
C GLN A 71 -0.29 -14.30 12.63
N GLU A 72 -1.11 -15.04 11.88
CA GLU A 72 -0.84 -16.45 11.55
C GLU A 72 0.52 -16.66 10.86
N ILE A 73 0.89 -15.74 9.96
CA ILE A 73 2.19 -15.76 9.27
C ILE A 73 3.33 -15.51 10.26
N LEU A 74 3.19 -14.53 11.16
CA LEU A 74 4.21 -14.22 12.17
C LEU A 74 4.40 -15.39 13.13
N GLU A 75 3.32 -16.05 13.58
CA GLU A 75 3.37 -17.24 14.41
C GLU A 75 4.03 -18.43 13.70
N ASP A 76 3.76 -18.61 12.41
CA ASP A 76 4.43 -19.64 11.59
C ASP A 76 5.92 -19.36 11.38
N VAL A 77 6.27 -18.09 11.13
CA VAL A 77 7.66 -17.62 11.01
C VAL A 77 8.44 -17.91 12.29
N GLU A 78 7.85 -17.60 13.45
CA GLU A 78 8.48 -17.84 14.74
C GLU A 78 8.63 -19.34 15.02
N ARG A 79 7.56 -20.11 14.81
CA ARG A 79 7.55 -21.57 15.05
C ARG A 79 8.53 -22.31 14.15
N SER A 80 8.68 -21.90 12.88
CA SER A 80 9.52 -22.60 11.90
C SER A 80 10.94 -22.03 11.79
N GLY A 81 11.20 -20.85 12.36
CA GLY A 81 12.46 -20.13 12.21
C GLY A 81 12.75 -19.62 10.80
N ARG A 82 11.78 -19.68 9.87
CA ARG A 82 11.94 -19.17 8.51
C ARG A 82 11.86 -17.64 8.51
N LYS A 83 12.38 -16.99 7.46
CA LYS A 83 12.16 -15.57 7.22
C LYS A 83 10.79 -15.30 6.58
N VAL A 84 10.25 -14.10 6.78
CA VAL A 84 9.08 -13.62 6.03
C VAL A 84 9.45 -13.55 4.55
N VAL A 85 8.58 -14.01 3.65
CA VAL A 85 8.80 -13.99 2.20
C VAL A 85 7.84 -13.08 1.45
N GLU A 86 8.15 -12.73 0.19
CA GLU A 86 7.27 -11.87 -0.61
C GLU A 86 5.84 -12.43 -0.75
N LYS A 87 5.72 -13.76 -0.80
CA LYS A 87 4.42 -14.43 -0.84
C LYS A 87 3.57 -14.09 0.39
N ASP A 88 4.17 -14.01 1.56
CA ASP A 88 3.50 -13.65 2.82
C ASP A 88 2.95 -12.22 2.75
N ILE A 89 3.79 -11.27 2.31
CA ILE A 89 3.38 -9.87 2.15
C ILE A 89 2.27 -9.73 1.12
N ARG A 90 2.40 -10.42 -0.02
CA ARG A 90 1.35 -10.41 -1.05
C ARG A 90 0.02 -10.94 -0.54
N GLN A 91 0.05 -11.99 0.29
CA GLN A 91 -1.16 -12.58 0.86
C GLN A 91 -1.94 -11.56 1.71
N VAL A 92 -1.25 -10.79 2.57
CA VAL A 92 -1.90 -9.77 3.42
C VAL A 92 -2.30 -8.52 2.63
N LEU A 93 -1.48 -8.08 1.66
CA LEU A 93 -1.80 -6.91 0.82
C LEU A 93 -2.99 -7.16 -0.11
N GLU A 94 -3.23 -8.41 -0.52
CA GLU A 94 -4.43 -8.78 -1.29
C GLU A 94 -5.72 -8.63 -0.48
N LEU A 95 -5.64 -8.79 0.84
CA LEU A 95 -6.76 -8.61 1.75
C LEU A 95 -6.96 -7.13 2.10
N TRP A 96 -5.86 -6.41 2.40
CA TRP A 96 -5.86 -5.03 2.84
C TRP A 96 -6.76 -4.12 1.98
N ALA A 97 -7.63 -3.37 2.64
CA ALA A 97 -8.44 -2.34 2.01
C ALA A 97 -7.80 -0.96 2.20
N PHE A 98 -7.65 -0.26 1.09
CA PHE A 98 -7.08 1.09 1.05
C PHE A 98 -8.17 2.14 1.19
N ARG A 99 -7.86 3.24 1.86
CA ARG A 99 -8.68 4.45 1.78
C ARG A 99 -8.40 5.18 0.46
N GLN A 100 -9.43 5.85 -0.04
CA GLN A 100 -9.28 6.80 -1.14
C GLN A 100 -8.78 8.13 -0.58
N SER A 101 -7.65 8.61 -1.09
CA SER A 101 -7.07 9.90 -0.72
C SER A 101 -7.14 10.87 -1.90
N SER A 102 -7.76 12.02 -1.68
CA SER A 102 -7.80 13.16 -2.60
C SER A 102 -6.91 14.32 -2.12
N THR A 103 -6.23 14.18 -0.99
CA THR A 103 -5.43 15.28 -0.39
C THR A 103 -4.02 15.37 -0.98
N ARG A 104 -3.55 14.29 -1.63
CA ARG A 104 -2.20 14.18 -2.21
C ARG A 104 -2.13 14.72 -3.64
N GLN A 105 -2.58 15.95 -3.86
CA GLN A 105 -2.71 16.57 -5.19
C GLN A 105 -1.40 16.61 -6.00
N ASN A 106 -0.26 16.79 -5.32
CA ASN A 106 1.06 16.87 -5.95
C ASN A 106 1.53 15.56 -6.60
N VAL A 107 0.91 14.45 -6.24
CA VAL A 107 1.30 13.11 -6.71
C VAL A 107 0.15 12.37 -7.39
N LEU A 108 -1.02 12.99 -7.50
CA LEU A 108 -2.15 12.42 -8.22
C LEU A 108 -1.74 12.20 -9.68
N PRO A 109 -1.90 10.97 -10.22
CA PRO A 109 -1.68 10.72 -11.64
C PRO A 109 -2.57 11.61 -12.51
N GLU A 110 -2.14 11.87 -13.73
CA GLU A 110 -2.93 12.66 -14.67
C GLU A 110 -4.33 12.05 -14.90
N GLY A 111 -5.36 12.92 -14.87
CA GLY A 111 -6.76 12.51 -15.00
C GLY A 111 -7.37 11.81 -13.77
N GLN A 112 -6.63 11.62 -12.69
CA GLN A 112 -7.15 11.00 -11.45
C GLN A 112 -7.57 12.04 -10.42
N THR A 113 -8.67 11.77 -9.72
CA THR A 113 -9.20 12.64 -8.64
C THR A 113 -8.85 12.13 -7.24
N TRP A 114 -8.39 10.88 -7.14
CA TRP A 114 -8.04 10.22 -5.89
C TRP A 114 -7.08 9.05 -6.17
N VAL A 115 -6.40 8.58 -5.13
CA VAL A 115 -5.52 7.41 -5.16
C VAL A 115 -5.78 6.51 -3.95
N ASN A 116 -5.53 5.20 -4.09
CA ASN A 116 -5.58 4.28 -2.96
C ASN A 116 -4.29 4.41 -2.15
N SER A 117 -4.39 5.00 -0.96
CA SER A 117 -3.22 5.34 -0.15
C SER A 117 -3.56 5.28 1.34
N ASP A 118 -2.66 4.67 2.11
CA ASP A 118 -2.67 4.68 3.56
C ASP A 118 -1.31 5.09 4.11
N THR A 119 -1.33 5.70 5.29
CA THR A 119 -0.15 6.06 6.06
C THR A 119 -0.14 5.26 7.35
N LEU A 120 0.91 4.46 7.55
CA LEU A 120 1.16 3.70 8.78
C LEU A 120 2.34 4.31 9.53
N GLY A 121 2.39 4.16 10.85
CA GLY A 121 3.41 4.72 11.74
C GLY A 121 3.03 6.08 12.31
N LEU A 122 4.05 6.90 12.56
CA LEU A 122 3.97 8.21 13.17
C LEU A 122 3.75 9.29 12.10
N ILE A 123 2.86 10.24 12.35
CA ILE A 123 2.64 11.42 11.50
C ILE A 123 2.72 12.69 12.33
N LYS A 124 3.18 13.78 11.71
CA LYS A 124 3.17 15.11 12.32
C LYS A 124 1.84 15.80 12.01
N ASN A 125 1.13 16.25 13.05
CA ASN A 125 -0.10 17.02 12.90
C ASN A 125 0.22 18.50 12.56
N ARG A 126 -0.81 19.26 12.20
CA ARG A 126 -0.66 20.69 11.82
C ARG A 126 -0.18 21.59 12.96
N MET A 127 -0.34 21.16 14.21
CA MET A 127 0.13 21.87 15.41
C MET A 127 1.56 21.49 15.79
N GLY A 128 2.23 20.65 14.99
CA GLY A 128 3.59 20.21 15.23
C GLY A 128 3.75 19.00 16.16
N GLY A 129 2.66 18.50 16.74
CA GLY A 129 2.66 17.28 17.55
C GLY A 129 2.72 16.01 16.71
N PHE A 130 3.20 14.92 17.29
CA PHE A 130 3.26 13.61 16.64
C PHE A 130 2.12 12.70 17.09
N LEU A 131 1.53 11.97 16.14
CA LEU A 131 0.41 11.06 16.38
C LEU A 131 0.69 9.73 15.68
N VAL A 132 0.34 8.62 16.30
CA VAL A 132 0.33 7.31 15.65
C VAL A 132 -0.93 7.21 14.80
N THR A 133 -0.79 6.79 13.54
CA THR A 133 -1.95 6.67 12.66
C THR A 133 -2.85 5.54 13.17
N LYS A 134 -4.16 5.75 13.06
CA LYS A 134 -5.14 4.80 13.54
C LYS A 134 -4.96 3.37 13.00
N PRO A 135 -4.69 3.14 11.70
CA PRO A 135 -4.47 1.79 11.20
C PRO A 135 -3.24 1.09 11.82
N THR A 136 -2.27 1.86 12.33
CA THR A 136 -1.11 1.30 13.04
C THR A 136 -1.50 0.74 14.40
N ASN A 137 -2.40 1.42 15.12
CA ASN A 137 -2.89 0.96 16.42
C ASN A 137 -3.92 -0.17 16.28
N ASP A 138 -4.83 -0.06 15.31
CA ASP A 138 -5.96 -0.98 15.16
C ASP A 138 -5.54 -2.32 14.49
N TYR A 139 -4.45 -2.32 13.70
CA TYR A 139 -3.97 -3.50 12.94
C TYR A 139 -2.46 -3.73 13.16
N PRO A 140 -2.04 -4.08 14.39
CA PRO A 140 -0.63 -4.11 14.78
C PRO A 140 0.15 -5.28 14.15
N HIS A 141 -0.48 -6.41 13.86
CA HIS A 141 0.19 -7.57 13.25
C HIS A 141 0.51 -7.30 11.79
N PHE A 142 -0.39 -6.61 11.08
CA PHE A 142 -0.16 -6.16 9.72
C PHE A 142 1.07 -5.26 9.64
N MET A 143 1.15 -4.26 10.53
CA MET A 143 2.34 -3.41 10.64
C MET A 143 3.60 -4.22 10.97
N SER A 144 3.52 -5.11 11.97
CA SER A 144 4.65 -5.93 12.41
C SER A 144 5.18 -6.86 11.32
N LEU A 145 4.30 -7.39 10.46
CA LEU A 145 4.72 -8.21 9.34
C LEU A 145 5.49 -7.41 8.28
N LEU A 146 5.05 -6.18 7.98
CA LEU A 146 5.77 -5.30 7.04
C LEU A 146 7.16 -4.93 7.55
N THR A 147 7.28 -4.61 8.84
CA THR A 147 8.58 -4.28 9.45
C THR A 147 9.48 -5.50 9.57
N ARG A 148 8.92 -6.67 9.90
CA ARG A 148 9.68 -7.93 9.91
C ARG A 148 10.20 -8.29 8.53
N TYR A 149 9.40 -8.12 7.47
CA TYR A 149 9.85 -8.34 6.09
C TYR A 149 11.04 -7.45 5.73
N LEU A 150 11.02 -6.17 6.13
CA LEU A 150 12.11 -5.23 5.90
C LEU A 150 13.38 -5.70 6.61
N ASN A 151 13.28 -6.04 7.89
CA ASN A 151 14.42 -6.51 8.68
C ASN A 151 14.98 -7.85 8.18
N ASP A 152 14.14 -8.78 7.74
CA ASP A 152 14.57 -10.08 7.24
C ASP A 152 15.34 -9.98 5.90
N ARG A 153 15.11 -8.90 5.15
CA ARG A 153 15.67 -8.62 3.81
C ARG A 153 16.61 -7.42 3.73
N LYS A 154 16.98 -6.82 4.86
CA LYS A 154 17.97 -5.75 4.83
C LYS A 154 19.28 -6.25 4.19
N PRO A 155 20.00 -5.41 3.44
CA PRO A 155 21.29 -5.78 2.89
C PRO A 155 22.24 -6.23 4.02
N PRO A 156 23.12 -7.23 3.80
CA PRO A 156 24.08 -7.67 4.81
C PRO A 156 24.98 -6.56 5.35
N GLU A 157 25.22 -5.53 4.54
CA GLU A 157 26.03 -4.35 4.86
C GLU A 157 25.33 -3.40 5.85
N MET A 158 24.01 -3.53 6.00
CA MET A 158 23.24 -2.77 6.98
C MET A 158 23.28 -3.50 8.32
N ASP A 159 24.07 -2.99 9.26
CA ASP A 159 24.28 -3.58 10.59
C ASP A 159 23.07 -3.39 11.53
N CYS A 160 22.35 -2.28 11.40
CA CYS A 160 21.18 -1.94 12.21
C CYS A 160 19.85 -2.21 11.48
N SER A 161 18.72 -2.01 12.18
CA SER A 161 17.40 -1.98 11.53
C SER A 161 17.23 -0.64 10.82
N PHE A 162 16.55 -0.64 9.66
CA PHE A 162 16.28 0.61 8.96
C PHE A 162 15.39 1.53 9.82
N PRO A 163 15.84 2.73 10.21
CA PRO A 163 15.04 3.64 10.99
C PRO A 163 14.00 4.31 10.07
N PHE A 164 12.74 4.27 10.46
CA PHE A 164 11.66 4.96 9.76
C PHE A 164 10.60 5.43 10.75
N THR A 165 9.92 6.52 10.42
CA THR A 165 8.75 6.98 11.19
C THR A 165 7.46 6.44 10.61
N THR A 166 7.40 6.27 9.30
CA THR A 166 6.17 6.13 8.54
C THR A 166 6.33 5.17 7.38
N ILE A 167 5.30 4.38 7.08
CA ILE A 167 5.20 3.60 5.84
C ILE A 167 4.05 4.18 5.00
N SER A 168 4.37 4.59 3.78
CA SER A 168 3.38 4.99 2.78
C SER A 168 2.97 3.78 1.96
N LEU A 169 1.74 3.28 2.14
CA LEU A 169 1.22 2.12 1.43
C LEU A 169 0.26 2.57 0.33
N ASN A 170 0.61 2.34 -0.93
CA ASN A 170 -0.19 2.75 -2.09
C ASN A 170 -0.57 1.54 -2.97
N CYS A 171 -1.72 1.59 -3.64
CA CYS A 171 -2.19 0.51 -4.52
C CYS A 171 -2.62 1.00 -5.89
N GLY A 172 -2.13 0.34 -6.96
CA GLY A 172 -2.47 0.72 -8.34
C GLY A 172 -2.03 2.16 -8.65
N TYR A 173 -0.86 2.52 -8.14
CA TYR A 173 -0.41 3.89 -7.99
C TYR A 173 0.76 4.17 -8.94
N ALA A 174 0.64 5.22 -9.75
CA ALA A 174 1.68 5.71 -10.65
C ALA A 174 1.87 7.20 -10.38
N ALA A 175 2.63 7.51 -9.32
CA ALA A 175 2.81 8.88 -8.86
C ALA A 175 3.31 9.79 -9.99
N ARG A 176 2.88 11.04 -9.98
CA ARG A 176 3.62 12.09 -10.70
C ARG A 176 4.99 12.29 -10.06
N ARG A 177 5.95 12.78 -10.85
CA ARG A 177 7.25 13.23 -10.35
C ARG A 177 7.06 14.23 -9.21
N HIS A 178 7.72 14.01 -8.09
CA HIS A 178 7.63 14.85 -6.91
C HIS A 178 8.88 14.73 -6.02
N ARG A 179 8.93 15.57 -4.99
CA ARG A 179 9.80 15.43 -3.83
C ARG A 179 8.89 15.21 -2.62
N ASP A 180 9.26 14.31 -1.72
CA ASP A 180 8.46 14.07 -0.52
C ASP A 180 8.60 15.26 0.44
N ASN A 181 7.50 16.00 0.60
CA ASN A 181 7.49 17.18 1.45
C ASN A 181 7.61 16.77 2.93
N GLY A 182 8.61 17.32 3.62
CA GLY A 182 8.86 17.05 5.03
C GLY A 182 9.51 15.70 5.31
N ASN A 183 10.03 15.00 4.28
CA ASN A 183 10.78 13.77 4.48
C ASN A 183 12.12 14.04 5.16
N VAL A 184 12.44 13.28 6.20
CA VAL A 184 13.69 13.40 6.95
C VAL A 184 14.46 12.10 6.82
N GLY A 185 15.52 12.14 6.01
CA GLY A 185 16.37 10.99 5.74
C GLY A 185 15.96 10.17 4.52
N PRO A 186 16.64 9.03 4.28
CA PRO A 186 16.38 8.17 3.15
C PRO A 186 15.06 7.39 3.31
N SER A 187 14.54 6.91 2.20
CA SER A 187 13.34 6.08 2.09
C SER A 187 13.69 4.73 1.49
N MET A 188 13.02 3.67 1.94
CA MET A 188 13.04 2.36 1.28
C MET A 188 11.70 2.10 0.60
N ILE A 189 11.75 1.55 -0.61
CA ILE A 189 10.55 1.26 -1.40
C ILE A 189 10.61 -0.14 -2.03
N LYS A 190 9.43 -0.78 -2.10
CA LYS A 190 9.20 -2.06 -2.77
C LYS A 190 7.81 -2.05 -3.39
N ALA A 191 7.68 -2.60 -4.59
CA ALA A 191 6.40 -2.91 -5.20
C ALA A 191 6.07 -4.40 -5.06
N PHE A 192 4.79 -4.71 -4.80
CA PHE A 192 4.30 -6.08 -4.66
C PHE A 192 3.19 -6.36 -5.65
N GLY A 193 3.16 -7.59 -6.19
CA GLY A 193 2.10 -8.07 -7.07
C GLY A 193 2.50 -8.11 -8.54
N LYS A 194 1.53 -8.42 -9.40
CA LYS A 194 1.74 -8.52 -10.86
C LYS A 194 1.32 -7.20 -11.51
N PHE A 195 2.27 -6.51 -12.13
CA PHE A 195 2.05 -5.28 -12.88
C PHE A 195 3.02 -5.22 -14.07
N LYS A 196 2.80 -4.24 -14.97
CA LYS A 196 3.69 -3.96 -16.11
C LYS A 196 4.16 -2.51 -15.98
N GLY A 197 5.44 -2.26 -16.23
CA GLY A 197 6.07 -0.95 -15.97
C GLY A 197 6.22 -0.72 -14.47
N GLY A 198 6.10 0.54 -14.01
CA GLY A 198 6.10 0.86 -12.59
C GLY A 198 7.47 0.86 -11.91
N CYS A 199 8.55 1.09 -12.67
CA CYS A 199 9.83 1.43 -12.08
C CYS A 199 9.74 2.77 -11.32
N LEU A 200 10.58 2.95 -10.31
CA LEU A 200 10.79 4.26 -9.70
C LEU A 200 11.69 5.07 -10.63
N GLY A 201 11.17 6.16 -11.18
CA GLY A 201 12.04 7.18 -11.78
C GLY A 201 12.73 7.93 -10.66
N TYR A 202 14.03 8.19 -10.77
CA TYR A 202 14.79 8.86 -9.72
C TYR A 202 15.83 9.79 -10.34
N TRP A 203 15.94 11.01 -9.83
CA TRP A 203 16.96 11.97 -10.24
C TRP A 203 17.99 12.07 -9.11
N PRO A 204 19.09 11.29 -9.17
CA PRO A 204 20.05 11.23 -8.09
C PRO A 204 20.73 12.58 -7.87
N ASP A 205 20.91 13.41 -8.88
CA ASP A 205 21.59 14.71 -8.71
C ASP A 205 20.63 15.88 -8.48
N ASP A 206 19.34 15.61 -8.22
CA ASP A 206 18.38 16.66 -7.89
C ASP A 206 18.71 17.30 -6.52
N ASP A 207 19.27 18.50 -6.58
CA ASP A 207 19.65 19.34 -5.43
C ASP A 207 18.57 20.38 -5.06
N LYS A 208 17.41 20.33 -5.74
CA LYS A 208 16.26 21.24 -5.57
C LYS A 208 16.47 22.66 -6.13
N THR A 209 17.58 22.95 -6.81
CA THR A 209 17.81 24.26 -7.43
C THR A 209 17.01 24.47 -8.71
N VAL A 210 16.66 23.36 -9.39
CA VAL A 210 15.85 23.35 -10.61
C VAL A 210 14.40 22.96 -10.28
N ALA A 211 13.44 23.60 -10.95
CA ALA A 211 12.02 23.24 -10.84
C ALA A 211 11.78 21.82 -11.37
N LEU A 212 10.80 21.09 -10.81
CA LEU A 212 10.57 19.66 -11.09
C LEU A 212 10.32 19.36 -12.57
N GLU A 213 9.57 20.25 -13.23
CA GLU A 213 9.22 20.21 -14.64
C GLU A 213 10.41 20.47 -15.58
N ASN A 214 11.46 21.10 -15.07
CA ASN A 214 12.67 21.46 -15.83
C ASN A 214 13.82 20.46 -15.62
N LEU A 215 13.63 19.45 -14.77
CA LEU A 215 14.59 18.35 -14.65
C LEU A 215 14.62 17.54 -15.94
N ARG A 216 15.85 17.34 -16.44
CA ARG A 216 16.13 16.64 -17.69
C ARG A 216 15.78 15.16 -17.58
N GLU A 217 15.15 14.60 -18.61
CA GLU A 217 14.76 13.19 -18.61
C GLU A 217 15.94 12.24 -18.72
N GLU A 218 17.04 12.68 -19.36
CA GLU A 218 18.28 11.93 -19.48
C GLU A 218 18.99 11.69 -18.14
N ASP A 219 18.73 12.53 -17.13
CA ASP A 219 19.28 12.39 -15.78
C ASP A 219 18.48 11.38 -14.93
N LYS A 220 17.36 10.87 -15.45
CA LYS A 220 16.50 9.91 -14.77
C LYS A 220 17.15 8.53 -14.73
N VAL A 221 17.29 7.99 -13.54
CA VAL A 221 17.56 6.57 -13.30
C VAL A 221 16.24 5.85 -13.07
N CYS A 222 16.05 4.69 -13.68
CA CYS A 222 14.90 3.83 -13.46
C CYS A 222 15.29 2.66 -12.55
N LEU A 223 14.75 2.62 -11.34
CA LEU A 223 14.96 1.53 -10.38
C LEU A 223 13.82 0.51 -10.47
N ASP A 224 14.16 -0.76 -10.70
CA ASP A 224 13.18 -1.85 -10.66
C ASP A 224 12.86 -2.23 -9.21
N ILE A 225 11.72 -1.73 -8.74
CA ILE A 225 11.20 -1.99 -7.39
C ILE A 225 10.37 -3.29 -7.30
N SER A 226 10.29 -4.07 -8.39
CA SER A 226 9.55 -5.34 -8.44
C SER A 226 10.36 -6.54 -7.93
N GLU A 227 11.69 -6.48 -7.97
CA GLU A 227 12.57 -7.58 -7.56
C GLU A 227 13.20 -7.39 -6.17
N GLY A 228 13.51 -6.14 -5.77
CA GLY A 228 14.25 -5.84 -4.54
C GLY A 228 13.79 -4.58 -3.82
N LEU A 229 14.33 -4.37 -2.63
CA LEU A 229 14.19 -3.11 -1.88
C LEU A 229 15.13 -2.06 -2.48
N ALA A 230 14.60 -0.89 -2.81
CA ALA A 230 15.41 0.24 -3.25
C ALA A 230 15.52 1.28 -2.13
N LEU A 231 16.74 1.70 -1.81
CA LEU A 231 17.04 2.82 -0.93
C LEU A 231 17.25 4.08 -1.78
N PHE A 232 16.56 5.18 -1.46
CA PHE A 232 16.68 6.44 -2.18
C PHE A 232 16.46 7.62 -1.23
N ASP A 233 16.93 8.81 -1.59
CA ASP A 233 16.57 10.03 -0.86
C ASP A 233 15.22 10.57 -1.37
N GLY A 234 14.17 10.45 -0.57
CA GLY A 234 12.83 10.97 -0.91
C GLY A 234 12.76 12.49 -1.04
N ASN A 235 13.80 13.22 -0.61
CA ASN A 235 13.92 14.66 -0.85
C ASN A 235 14.30 15.01 -2.29
N ARG A 236 14.83 14.06 -3.06
CA ARG A 236 15.14 14.22 -4.48
C ARG A 236 13.94 13.85 -5.34
N ALA A 237 13.92 14.35 -6.56
CA ALA A 237 12.83 14.07 -7.48
C ALA A 237 12.73 12.58 -7.78
N HIS A 238 11.49 12.08 -7.71
CA HIS A 238 11.13 10.71 -8.00
C HIS A 238 9.67 10.57 -8.45
#